data_AF-D6TWB6-F1
#
_entry.id   AF-D6TWB6-F1
#
_cell.length_a   1.000
_cell.length_b   1.000
_cell.length_c   1.000
_cell.angle_alpha   90.00
_cell.angle_beta   90.00
_cell.angle_gamma   90.00
#
_symmetry.space_group_name_H-M   'P 1'
#
loop_
_entity.id
_entity.type
_entity.pdbx_description
1 polymer ?
#
loop_
_entity_poly.entity_id
_entity_poly.type
_entity_poly.pdbx_seq_one_letter_code
_entity_poly.pdbx_strand_id
1 'polypeptide(L)'
;MHMSNMEKLFQSLHQRKRPEDIAQLIVEQLGDQLSGKQKAVLQQAAQGSLKQHFLAYTSMLEDFARPVGLVRQAAVAGQLFATPPLAADQCDDPTLVEDYIRQVSQQIRKDFGRNDFQTHRLNHGARKVAGLDLSRRRYNKLFRILTRMEAKLQTLICEWKKLEWTQMGKSGFSSKLSWESFAADENSACFIAYYAARCNLRSEFTIAGQQKPYDEIADMLFSRCRESATTNWWAIAHAYPTQDVLVHLSDEQKGDLLGKWFTVLQEIAGLLEETWGKSHIRRETMVVRPGNDSSTWNILAGAWNRARDHWVALVYALGMEEILEKICPGKVLRLMAADVVAWHYRSGGKLDTNTEVWKELPLPWEVLSGTATCTRQMVEDVCRKHGLDSEQSGWTTPRPRKAVAQFRPTPELVHGVTVENPYLATFLRKAGFFSGKQIKLSHLH
;
A
#
# COMPACT_ATOMS: atom_id res chain seq x y z
N MET A 1 27.15 8.27 12.06
CA MET A 1 26.27 9.30 12.64
C MET A 1 25.10 8.61 13.32
N HIS A 2 24.76 8.99 14.55
CA HIS A 2 23.55 8.48 15.19
C HIS A 2 22.35 9.25 14.63
N MET A 3 21.37 8.54 14.06
CA MET A 3 20.14 9.15 13.58
C MET A 3 19.35 9.76 14.75
N SER A 4 18.87 10.99 14.55
CA SER A 4 17.94 11.67 15.47
C SER A 4 16.60 10.93 15.55
N ASN A 5 15.84 11.20 16.61
CA ASN A 5 14.50 10.59 16.76
C ASN A 5 13.52 11.10 15.71
N MET A 6 13.61 12.37 15.30
CA MET A 6 12.82 12.90 14.20
C MET A 6 13.09 12.17 12.87
N GLU A 7 14.36 11.89 12.53
CA GLU A 7 14.69 11.11 11.33
C GLU A 7 14.15 9.68 11.40
N LYS A 8 14.17 9.05 12.59
CA LYS A 8 13.57 7.72 12.80
C LYS A 8 12.04 7.75 12.65
N LEU A 9 11.37 8.80 13.13
CA LEU A 9 9.94 9.00 12.94
C LEU A 9 9.61 9.19 11.45
N PHE A 10 10.38 9.98 10.71
CA PHE A 10 10.19 10.15 9.28
C PHE A 10 10.40 8.85 8.49
N GLN A 11 11.48 8.12 8.76
CA GLN A 11 11.70 6.82 8.12
C GLN A 11 10.56 5.83 8.37
N SER A 12 9.91 5.92 9.54
CA SER A 12 8.80 5.03 9.89
C SER A 12 7.59 5.13 8.94
N LEU A 13 7.44 6.24 8.21
CA LEU A 13 6.36 6.44 7.24
C LEU A 13 6.42 5.45 6.07
N HIS A 14 7.62 4.91 5.78
CA HIS A 14 7.84 3.88 4.76
C HIS A 14 7.94 2.47 5.35
N GLN A 15 7.64 2.31 6.64
CA GLN A 15 7.79 1.09 7.39
C GLN A 15 6.45 0.64 8.01
N ARG A 16 6.49 -0.54 8.60
CA ARG A 16 5.42 -1.17 9.36
C ARG A 16 5.81 -1.31 10.83
N LYS A 17 6.49 -0.30 11.36
CA LYS A 17 6.85 -0.24 12.77
C LYS A 17 5.62 -0.34 13.63
N ARG A 18 5.76 -0.99 14.79
CA ARG A 18 4.67 -1.14 15.74
C ARG A 18 4.38 0.22 16.38
N PRO A 19 3.11 0.59 16.59
CA PRO A 19 2.71 1.82 17.28
C PRO A 19 3.40 2.02 18.63
N GLU A 20 3.73 0.95 19.35
CA GLU A 20 4.46 0.95 20.61
C GLU A 20 5.88 1.49 20.46
N ASP A 21 6.58 1.08 19.40
CA ASP A 21 7.94 1.54 19.10
C ASP A 21 7.94 3.01 18.66
N ILE A 22 6.88 3.45 17.96
CA ILE A 22 6.68 4.86 17.63
C ILE A 22 6.31 5.68 18.87
N ALA A 23 5.45 5.17 19.76
CA ALA A 23 5.13 5.83 21.03
C ALA A 23 6.38 6.05 21.87
N GLN A 24 7.29 5.07 21.94
CA GLN A 24 8.58 5.22 22.61
C GLN A 24 9.43 6.34 21.97
N LEU A 25 9.52 6.40 20.64
CA LEU A 25 10.25 7.49 19.96
C LEU A 25 9.63 8.87 20.24
N ILE A 26 8.30 8.96 20.34
CA ILE A 26 7.59 10.20 20.66
C ILE A 26 7.86 10.64 22.09
N VAL A 27 7.86 9.70 23.06
CA VAL A 27 8.23 10.00 24.45
C VAL A 27 9.64 10.58 24.52
N GLU A 28 10.58 10.00 23.77
CA GLU A 28 11.97 10.47 23.74
C GLU A 28 12.12 11.81 22.99
N GLN A 29 11.33 12.05 21.94
CA GLN A 29 11.37 13.29 21.17
C GLN A 29 10.77 14.47 21.94
N LEU A 30 9.58 14.29 22.52
CA LEU A 30 8.85 15.38 23.18
C LEU A 30 9.30 15.60 24.64
N GLY A 31 9.81 14.55 25.31
CA GLY A 31 10.41 14.65 26.64
C GLY A 31 9.55 15.42 27.64
N ASP A 32 10.08 16.54 28.12
CA ASP A 32 9.45 17.39 29.15
C ASP A 32 8.32 18.28 28.60
N GLN A 33 8.12 18.35 27.28
CA GLN A 33 6.98 19.03 26.66
C GLN A 33 5.64 18.27 26.86
N LEU A 34 5.70 17.04 27.37
CA LEU A 34 4.53 16.21 27.66
C LEU A 34 4.03 16.50 29.08
N SER A 35 2.73 16.81 29.20
CA SER A 35 2.08 16.81 30.52
C SER A 35 2.11 15.41 31.15
N GLY A 36 1.99 15.32 32.48
CA GLY A 36 1.99 14.03 33.19
C GLY A 36 0.95 13.03 32.63
N LYS A 37 -0.25 13.50 32.27
CA LYS A 37 -1.29 12.66 31.66
C LYS A 37 -0.90 12.17 30.26
N GLN A 38 -0.38 13.05 29.40
CA GLN A 38 0.05 12.69 28.05
C GLN A 38 1.21 11.69 28.10
N LYS A 39 2.17 11.92 29.01
CA LYS A 39 3.30 11.04 29.24
C LYS A 39 2.84 9.66 29.70
N ALA A 40 1.89 9.57 30.63
CA ALA A 40 1.34 8.30 31.10
C ALA A 40 0.66 7.50 29.96
N VAL A 41 -0.15 8.16 29.14
CA VAL A 41 -0.84 7.54 27.98
C VAL A 41 0.16 6.97 26.98
N LEU A 42 1.19 7.74 26.61
CA LEU A 42 2.24 7.25 25.70
C LEU A 42 3.09 6.14 26.33
N GLN A 43 3.44 6.27 27.62
CA GLN A 43 4.23 5.27 28.33
C GLN A 43 3.52 3.94 28.43
N GLN A 44 2.19 3.92 28.59
CA GLN A 44 1.41 2.69 28.60
C GLN A 44 1.58 1.88 27.29
N ALA A 45 1.60 2.54 26.13
CA ALA A 45 1.91 1.88 24.87
C ALA A 45 3.40 1.56 24.73
N ALA A 46 4.27 2.50 25.11
CA ALA A 46 5.72 2.38 24.97
C ALA A 46 6.32 1.23 25.83
N GLN A 47 5.63 0.80 26.90
CA GLN A 47 5.99 -0.41 27.66
C GLN A 47 6.04 -1.68 26.78
N GLY A 48 5.27 -1.73 25.69
CA GLY A 48 5.32 -2.81 24.71
C GLY A 48 6.43 -2.67 23.65
N SER A 49 7.23 -1.60 23.69
CA SER A 49 8.32 -1.38 22.73
C SER A 49 9.42 -2.42 22.88
N LEU A 50 10.00 -2.85 21.76
CA LEU A 50 11.11 -3.80 21.77
C LEU A 50 12.33 -3.24 22.50
N LYS A 51 12.48 -1.90 22.55
CA LYS A 51 13.60 -1.24 23.22
C LYS A 51 13.58 -1.43 24.74
N GLN A 52 12.39 -1.63 25.34
CA GLN A 52 12.22 -1.68 26.79
C GLN A 52 12.55 -3.04 27.40
N HIS A 53 12.63 -4.12 26.61
CA HIS A 53 12.91 -5.47 27.13
C HIS A 53 14.16 -6.06 26.49
N PHE A 54 15.09 -6.54 27.33
CA PHE A 54 16.38 -7.10 26.89
C PHE A 54 16.25 -8.33 25.96
N LEU A 55 15.14 -9.06 26.06
CA LEU A 55 14.79 -10.21 25.22
C LEU A 55 13.51 -9.99 24.40
N ALA A 56 13.15 -8.72 24.14
CA ALA A 56 11.96 -8.42 23.34
C ALA A 56 12.13 -8.95 21.92
N TYR A 57 11.13 -9.69 21.46
CA TYR A 57 11.12 -10.29 20.13
C TYR A 57 9.74 -10.17 19.51
N THR A 58 9.69 -9.85 18.22
CA THR A 58 8.47 -9.92 17.41
C THR A 58 8.70 -10.82 16.21
N SER A 59 7.69 -11.62 15.85
CA SER A 59 7.71 -12.43 14.63
C SER A 59 7.32 -11.62 13.39
N MET A 60 6.94 -10.35 13.58
CA MET A 60 6.35 -9.49 12.57
C MET A 60 7.45 -8.69 11.85
N LEU A 61 7.43 -8.69 10.52
CA LEU A 61 8.33 -7.82 9.75
C LEU A 61 7.90 -6.37 9.94
N GLU A 62 8.87 -5.53 10.30
CA GLU A 62 8.73 -4.09 10.49
C GLU A 62 8.86 -3.30 9.19
N ASP A 63 9.19 -3.93 8.06
CA ASP A 63 9.22 -3.30 6.74
C ASP A 63 8.13 -3.87 5.83
N PHE A 64 7.73 -3.06 4.84
CA PHE A 64 7.00 -3.58 3.70
C PHE A 64 7.91 -4.49 2.86
N ALA A 65 7.32 -5.48 2.19
CA ALA A 65 8.07 -6.30 1.25
C ALA A 65 8.60 -5.41 0.13
N ARG A 66 9.93 -5.34 -0.01
CA ARG A 66 10.58 -4.56 -1.07
C ARG A 66 10.59 -5.36 -2.37
N PRO A 67 10.45 -4.69 -3.53
CA PRO A 67 10.66 -5.33 -4.82
C PRO A 67 12.06 -5.95 -4.91
N VAL A 68 12.15 -7.09 -5.59
CA VAL A 68 13.44 -7.77 -5.83
C VAL A 68 13.98 -7.34 -7.18
N GLY A 69 15.08 -6.59 -7.17
CA GLY A 69 15.78 -6.10 -8.36
C GLY A 69 16.48 -7.17 -9.19
N LEU A 70 17.35 -6.71 -10.10
CA LEU A 70 17.96 -7.51 -11.16
C LEU A 70 19.40 -7.96 -10.87
N VAL A 71 19.84 -7.97 -9.60
CA VAL A 71 21.24 -8.26 -9.20
C VAL A 71 21.82 -9.49 -9.92
N ARG A 72 21.09 -10.61 -9.91
CA ARG A 72 21.56 -11.86 -10.55
C ARG A 72 21.66 -11.72 -12.07
N GLN A 73 20.70 -11.06 -12.69
CA GLN A 73 20.67 -10.86 -14.14
C GLN A 73 21.76 -9.88 -14.58
N ALA A 74 21.98 -8.80 -13.83
CA ALA A 74 23.07 -7.85 -14.06
C ALA A 74 24.43 -8.53 -13.94
N ALA A 75 24.65 -9.36 -12.91
CA ALA A 75 25.88 -10.14 -12.77
C ALA A 75 26.12 -11.08 -13.96
N VAL A 76 25.09 -11.79 -14.42
CA VAL A 76 25.20 -12.66 -15.61
C VAL A 76 25.46 -11.84 -16.88
N ALA A 77 24.85 -10.66 -17.03
CA ALA A 77 25.13 -9.76 -18.15
C ALA A 77 26.60 -9.28 -18.12
N GLY A 78 27.11 -8.87 -16.96
CA GLY A 78 28.50 -8.46 -16.79
C GLY A 78 29.54 -9.53 -17.11
N GLN A 79 29.17 -10.82 -17.08
CA GLN A 79 30.02 -11.93 -17.53
C GLN A 79 30.01 -12.15 -19.05
N LEU A 80 29.02 -11.62 -19.76
CA LEU A 80 28.76 -11.94 -21.16
C LEU A 80 28.99 -10.76 -22.11
N PHE A 81 28.90 -9.55 -21.58
CA PHE A 81 29.08 -8.29 -22.26
C PHE A 81 30.31 -7.57 -21.70
N ALA A 82 30.82 -6.58 -22.44
CA ALA A 82 31.99 -5.81 -22.00
C ALA A 82 31.66 -4.76 -20.92
N THR A 83 30.37 -4.45 -20.71
CA THR A 83 29.96 -3.47 -19.70
C THR A 83 29.97 -4.15 -18.32
N PRO A 84 30.65 -3.56 -17.32
CA PRO A 84 30.61 -4.04 -15.94
C PRO A 84 29.17 -4.16 -15.42
N PRO A 85 28.86 -5.11 -14.52
CA PRO A 85 27.53 -5.21 -13.93
C PRO A 85 27.24 -3.98 -13.05
N LEU A 86 25.96 -3.61 -12.95
CA LEU A 86 25.50 -2.66 -11.94
C LEU A 86 25.84 -3.13 -10.52
N ALA A 87 26.06 -2.17 -9.62
CA ALA A 87 26.16 -2.46 -8.20
C ALA A 87 24.82 -2.98 -7.65
N ALA A 88 24.87 -3.71 -6.54
CA ALA A 88 23.69 -4.41 -6.02
C ALA A 88 22.55 -3.47 -5.60
N ASP A 89 22.91 -2.32 -5.02
CA ASP A 89 21.99 -1.24 -4.62
C ASP A 89 21.37 -0.50 -5.82
N GLN A 90 22.07 -0.45 -6.96
CA GLN A 90 21.56 0.14 -8.21
C GLN A 90 20.57 -0.78 -8.94
N CYS A 91 20.61 -2.10 -8.65
CA CYS A 91 19.78 -3.08 -9.35
C CYS A 91 18.30 -3.06 -8.94
N ASP A 92 17.96 -2.31 -7.89
CA ASP A 92 16.58 -2.10 -7.43
C ASP A 92 15.96 -0.83 -8.05
N ASP A 93 16.75 0.07 -8.65
CA ASP A 93 16.28 1.28 -9.32
C ASP A 93 15.88 0.97 -10.78
N PRO A 94 14.60 1.09 -11.16
CA PRO A 94 14.15 0.81 -12.52
C PRO A 94 14.85 1.65 -13.59
N THR A 95 15.17 2.92 -13.29
CA THR A 95 15.78 3.85 -14.25
C THR A 95 17.21 3.41 -14.55
N LEU A 96 18.02 3.17 -13.51
CA LEU A 96 19.39 2.71 -13.68
C LEU A 96 19.47 1.33 -14.35
N VAL A 97 18.52 0.43 -14.02
CA VAL A 97 18.41 -0.87 -14.68
C VAL A 97 18.06 -0.70 -16.16
N GLU A 98 17.13 0.19 -16.51
CA GLU A 98 16.77 0.46 -17.90
C GLU A 98 17.96 1.00 -18.70
N ASP A 99 18.65 2.01 -18.15
CA ASP A 99 19.83 2.61 -18.77
C ASP A 99 20.93 1.57 -19.01
N TYR A 100 21.17 0.71 -18.01
CA TYR A 100 22.10 -0.42 -18.15
C TYR A 100 21.67 -1.38 -19.26
N ILE A 101 20.40 -1.80 -19.32
CA ILE A 101 19.91 -2.68 -20.37
C ILE A 101 20.07 -2.03 -21.75
N ARG A 102 19.77 -0.73 -21.89
CA ARG A 102 19.94 0.03 -23.13
C ARG A 102 21.41 0.05 -23.56
N GLN A 103 22.31 0.36 -22.64
CA GLN A 103 23.76 0.39 -22.88
C GLN A 103 24.28 -0.98 -23.35
N VAL A 104 23.91 -2.05 -22.64
CA VAL A 104 24.36 -3.41 -22.98
C VAL A 104 23.74 -3.89 -24.30
N SER A 105 22.51 -3.50 -24.60
CA SER A 105 21.82 -3.85 -25.85
C SER A 105 22.53 -3.29 -27.11
N GLN A 106 23.17 -2.12 -26.99
CA GLN A 106 23.93 -1.52 -28.09
C GLN A 106 25.10 -2.40 -28.56
N GLN A 107 25.72 -3.18 -27.66
CA GLN A 107 26.86 -4.05 -28.01
C GLN A 107 26.49 -5.15 -29.01
N ILE A 108 25.21 -5.51 -29.11
CA ILE A 108 24.71 -6.50 -30.08
C ILE A 108 23.73 -5.89 -31.09
N ARG A 109 23.68 -4.55 -31.17
CA ARG A 109 22.75 -3.80 -32.02
C ARG A 109 21.29 -4.27 -31.85
N LYS A 110 20.91 -4.56 -30.60
CA LYS A 110 19.51 -4.85 -30.25
C LYS A 110 18.88 -3.54 -29.82
N ASP A 111 17.73 -3.21 -30.41
CA ASP A 111 16.91 -2.11 -29.92
C ASP A 111 16.13 -2.52 -28.67
N PHE A 112 16.02 -1.61 -27.71
CA PHE A 112 15.22 -1.81 -26.51
C PHE A 112 13.74 -2.00 -26.88
N GLY A 113 13.04 -2.93 -26.22
CA GLY A 113 11.65 -3.29 -26.53
C GLY A 113 11.49 -4.24 -27.73
N ARG A 114 12.51 -4.37 -28.59
CA ARG A 114 12.48 -5.27 -29.75
C ARG A 114 12.85 -6.70 -29.33
N ASN A 115 11.89 -7.41 -28.75
CA ASN A 115 12.11 -8.71 -28.08
C ASN A 115 11.65 -9.97 -28.84
N ASP A 116 11.00 -9.82 -29.99
CA ASP A 116 10.61 -10.94 -30.84
C ASP A 116 11.81 -11.68 -31.48
N PHE A 117 11.87 -12.99 -31.27
CA PHE A 117 13.00 -13.81 -31.72
C PHE A 117 13.04 -14.07 -33.23
N GLN A 118 11.92 -13.90 -33.93
CA GLN A 118 11.80 -14.17 -35.36
C GLN A 118 12.11 -12.91 -36.17
N THR A 119 11.57 -11.77 -35.76
CA THR A 119 11.52 -10.53 -36.53
C THR A 119 12.54 -9.50 -36.08
N HIS A 120 12.88 -9.44 -34.79
CA HIS A 120 13.79 -8.40 -34.27
C HIS A 120 15.25 -8.87 -34.14
N ARG A 121 15.48 -10.16 -34.28
CA ARG A 121 16.80 -10.75 -34.11
C ARG A 121 17.59 -10.71 -35.41
N LEU A 122 18.81 -10.15 -35.39
CA LEU A 122 19.68 -10.13 -36.58
C LEU A 122 20.00 -11.54 -37.08
N ASN A 123 19.76 -11.78 -38.37
CA ASN A 123 20.16 -13.00 -39.06
C ASN A 123 21.68 -12.98 -39.40
N HIS A 124 22.21 -14.01 -40.07
CA HIS A 124 23.64 -14.10 -40.36
C HIS A 124 24.17 -12.92 -41.20
N GLY A 125 23.48 -12.57 -42.29
CA GLY A 125 23.87 -11.44 -43.13
C GLY A 125 23.79 -10.11 -42.37
N ALA A 126 22.70 -9.88 -41.64
CA ALA A 126 22.49 -8.66 -40.88
C ALA A 126 23.54 -8.47 -39.76
N ARG A 127 24.01 -9.54 -39.12
CA ARG A 127 25.12 -9.47 -38.15
C ARG A 127 26.44 -9.06 -38.80
N LYS A 128 26.74 -9.58 -39.99
CA LYS A 128 27.95 -9.18 -40.75
C LYS A 128 27.89 -7.71 -41.14
N VAL A 129 26.75 -7.24 -41.64
CA VAL A 129 26.54 -5.81 -41.98
C VAL A 129 26.67 -4.92 -40.75
N ALA A 130 26.18 -5.39 -39.60
CA ALA A 130 26.30 -4.69 -38.32
C ALA A 130 27.72 -4.73 -37.70
N GLY A 131 28.70 -5.35 -38.36
CA GLY A 131 30.07 -5.50 -37.86
C GLY A 131 30.20 -6.42 -36.65
N LEU A 132 29.24 -7.33 -36.42
CA LEU A 132 29.24 -8.22 -35.26
C LEU A 132 29.89 -9.56 -35.59
N ASP A 133 31.12 -9.77 -35.11
CA ASP A 133 31.79 -11.07 -35.15
C ASP A 133 31.32 -11.98 -34.00
N LEU A 134 30.06 -12.42 -34.09
CA LEU A 134 29.43 -13.28 -33.10
C LEU A 134 28.81 -14.51 -33.76
N SER A 135 29.13 -15.68 -33.20
CA SER A 135 28.45 -16.93 -33.58
C SER A 135 26.94 -16.83 -33.31
N ARG A 136 26.12 -17.52 -34.11
CA ARG A 136 24.66 -17.56 -33.93
C ARG A 136 24.27 -17.93 -32.50
N ARG A 137 24.95 -18.91 -31.91
CA ARG A 137 24.70 -19.38 -30.54
C ARG A 137 25.00 -18.28 -29.50
N ARG A 138 26.13 -17.58 -29.64
CA ARG A 138 26.50 -16.48 -28.73
C ARG A 138 25.50 -15.34 -28.85
N TYR A 139 25.21 -14.88 -30.06
CA TYR A 139 24.22 -13.82 -30.29
C TYR A 139 22.85 -14.15 -29.70
N ASN A 140 22.34 -15.37 -29.94
CA ASN A 140 21.07 -15.83 -29.38
C ASN A 140 21.06 -15.82 -27.84
N LYS A 141 22.18 -16.19 -27.21
CA LYS A 141 22.30 -16.17 -25.74
C LYS A 141 22.19 -14.74 -25.21
N LEU A 142 22.91 -13.81 -25.83
CA LEU A 142 22.91 -12.37 -25.46
C LEU A 142 21.51 -11.76 -25.64
N PHE A 143 20.89 -11.97 -26.80
CA PHE A 143 19.54 -11.49 -27.10
C PHE A 143 18.50 -11.99 -26.10
N ARG A 144 18.57 -13.29 -25.73
CA ARG A 144 17.66 -13.91 -24.76
C ARG A 144 17.80 -13.32 -23.37
N ILE A 145 19.02 -13.04 -22.93
CA ILE A 145 19.27 -12.46 -21.61
C ILE A 145 18.70 -11.05 -21.54
N LEU A 146 18.95 -10.21 -22.54
CA LEU A 146 18.39 -8.87 -22.63
C LEU A 146 16.86 -8.88 -22.65
N THR A 147 16.26 -9.77 -23.46
CA THR A 147 14.79 -9.95 -23.48
C THR A 147 14.22 -10.29 -22.10
N ARG A 148 14.89 -11.18 -21.36
CA ARG A 148 14.48 -11.55 -19.99
C ARG A 148 14.69 -10.42 -18.99
N MET A 149 15.77 -9.65 -19.14
CA MET A 149 16.03 -8.48 -18.32
C MET A 149 14.96 -7.41 -18.54
N GLU A 150 14.58 -7.12 -19.78
CA GLU A 150 13.50 -6.19 -20.10
C GLU A 150 12.17 -6.63 -19.49
N ALA A 151 11.80 -7.91 -19.61
CA ALA A 151 10.60 -8.44 -18.97
C ALA A 151 10.65 -8.34 -17.43
N LYS A 152 11.82 -8.59 -16.83
CA LYS A 152 12.03 -8.48 -15.39
C LYS A 152 12.04 -7.02 -14.91
N LEU A 153 12.53 -6.08 -15.73
CA LEU A 153 12.42 -4.65 -15.48
C LEU A 153 10.96 -4.21 -15.44
N GLN A 154 10.13 -4.63 -16.40
CA GLN A 154 8.69 -4.34 -16.38
C GLN A 154 8.02 -4.91 -15.11
N THR A 155 8.42 -6.10 -14.69
CA THR A 155 7.97 -6.67 -13.41
C THR A 155 8.42 -5.82 -12.23
N LEU A 156 9.68 -5.36 -12.21
CA LEU A 156 10.22 -4.52 -11.14
C LEU A 156 9.45 -3.20 -11.02
N ILE A 157 9.17 -2.53 -12.15
CA ILE A 157 8.35 -1.30 -12.20
C ILE A 157 6.96 -1.56 -11.60
N CYS A 158 6.31 -2.65 -11.98
CA CYS A 158 5.00 -3.02 -11.45
C CYS A 158 5.05 -3.28 -9.94
N GLU A 159 6.06 -4.00 -9.44
CA GLU A 159 6.20 -4.29 -8.01
C GLU A 159 6.50 -3.01 -7.18
N TRP A 160 7.25 -2.04 -7.73
CA TRP A 160 7.42 -0.73 -7.09
C TRP A 160 6.09 0.04 -6.99
N LYS A 161 5.29 0.06 -8.06
CA LYS A 161 3.94 0.64 -8.02
C LYS A 161 3.05 -0.05 -7.00
N LYS A 162 3.10 -1.39 -6.91
CA LYS A 162 2.34 -2.15 -5.89
C LYS A 162 2.76 -1.77 -4.47
N LEU A 163 4.06 -1.57 -4.22
CA LEU A 163 4.54 -1.11 -2.91
C LEU A 163 3.97 0.27 -2.58
N GLU A 164 4.05 1.21 -3.53
CA GLU A 164 3.49 2.55 -3.39
C GLU A 164 1.99 2.51 -3.08
N TRP A 165 1.21 1.75 -3.84
CA TRP A 165 -0.24 1.59 -3.62
C TRP A 165 -0.56 0.89 -2.31
N THR A 166 0.29 -0.05 -1.87
CA THR A 166 0.15 -0.69 -0.56
C THR A 166 0.29 0.33 0.57
N GLN A 167 1.29 1.21 0.48
CA GLN A 167 1.50 2.29 1.45
C GLN A 167 0.35 3.29 1.41
N MET A 168 -0.02 3.78 0.21
CA MET A 168 -1.11 4.74 0.06
C MET A 168 -2.46 4.21 0.55
N GLY A 169 -2.81 2.97 0.21
CA GLY A 169 -4.05 2.35 0.69
C GLY A 169 -4.12 2.18 2.21
N LYS A 170 -2.96 2.20 2.88
CA LYS A 170 -2.85 2.06 4.34
C LYS A 170 -2.81 3.42 5.03
N SER A 171 -1.85 4.28 4.72
CA SER A 171 -1.58 5.53 5.46
C SER A 171 -1.69 6.81 4.62
N GLY A 172 -2.34 6.73 3.45
CA GLY A 172 -2.53 7.90 2.58
C GLY A 172 -1.21 8.36 1.95
N PHE A 173 -1.07 9.66 1.71
CA PHE A 173 0.16 10.26 1.20
C PHE A 173 1.24 10.49 2.27
N SER A 174 1.16 9.86 3.44
CA SER A 174 2.18 10.02 4.48
C SER A 174 3.59 9.65 3.97
N SER A 175 3.71 8.59 3.16
CA SER A 175 4.98 8.17 2.56
C SER A 175 5.44 9.05 1.37
N LYS A 176 4.70 10.11 1.04
CA LYS A 176 5.07 11.11 0.02
C LYS A 176 5.45 12.45 0.62
N LEU A 177 5.38 12.60 1.94
CA LEU A 177 5.87 13.80 2.61
C LEU A 177 7.37 13.95 2.41
N SER A 178 7.81 15.18 2.14
CA SER A 178 9.23 15.50 2.19
C SER A 178 9.69 15.60 3.64
N TRP A 179 11.00 15.48 3.86
CA TRP A 179 11.59 15.67 5.17
C TRP A 179 11.27 17.06 5.73
N GLU A 180 11.39 18.09 4.89
CA GLU A 180 11.17 19.48 5.26
C GLU A 180 9.74 19.71 5.75
N SER A 181 8.74 19.20 5.01
CA SER A 181 7.34 19.33 5.44
C SER A 181 7.05 18.52 6.69
N PHE A 182 7.65 17.34 6.86
CA PHE A 182 7.43 16.50 8.03
C PHE A 182 8.06 17.10 9.28
N ALA A 183 9.31 17.54 9.20
CA ALA A 183 10.09 18.04 10.34
C ALA A 183 9.77 19.50 10.73
N ALA A 184 8.93 20.20 9.94
CA ALA A 184 8.58 21.60 10.20
C ALA A 184 7.86 21.84 11.54
N ASP A 185 7.12 20.85 12.05
CA ASP A 185 6.41 20.93 13.34
C ASP A 185 6.43 19.57 14.06
N GLU A 186 6.96 19.55 15.28
CA GLU A 186 7.17 18.29 16.03
C GLU A 186 5.86 17.59 16.39
N ASN A 187 4.83 18.34 16.81
CA ASN A 187 3.54 17.76 17.17
C ASN A 187 2.88 17.08 15.96
N SER A 188 2.92 17.74 14.80
CA SER A 188 2.44 17.21 13.53
C SER A 188 3.21 15.94 13.14
N ALA A 189 4.55 15.96 13.23
CA ALA A 189 5.40 14.81 12.95
C ALA A 189 5.06 13.59 13.82
N CYS A 190 4.90 13.81 15.14
CA CYS A 190 4.51 12.76 16.09
C CYS A 190 3.13 12.18 15.77
N PHE A 191 2.13 13.02 15.51
CA PHE A 191 0.79 12.57 15.13
C PHE A 191 0.83 11.73 13.84
N ILE A 192 1.46 12.24 12.78
CA ILE A 192 1.53 11.58 11.47
C ILE A 192 2.23 10.22 11.59
N ALA A 193 3.40 10.17 12.24
CA ALA A 193 4.15 8.92 12.41
C ALA A 193 3.35 7.87 13.20
N TYR A 194 2.72 8.28 14.30
CA TYR A 194 1.91 7.37 15.11
C TYR A 194 0.69 6.85 14.36
N TYR A 195 -0.07 7.76 13.73
CA TYR A 195 -1.26 7.41 12.98
C TYR A 195 -0.95 6.51 11.77
N ALA A 196 0.15 6.78 11.06
CA ALA A 196 0.64 5.92 9.99
C ALA A 196 1.00 4.51 10.49
N ALA A 197 1.68 4.40 11.63
CA ALA A 197 2.00 3.11 12.24
C ALA A 197 0.74 2.30 12.59
N ARG A 198 -0.28 2.95 13.18
CA ARG A 198 -1.60 2.32 13.46
C ARG A 198 -2.28 1.86 12.18
N CYS A 199 -2.25 2.66 11.13
CA CYS A 199 -2.80 2.31 9.82
C CYS A 199 -2.07 1.12 9.17
N ASN A 200 -0.75 1.02 9.37
CA ASN A 200 0.13 0.04 8.74
C ASN A 200 0.11 -1.35 9.41
N LEU A 201 -0.64 -1.51 10.50
CA LEU A 201 -0.87 -2.80 11.14
C LEU A 201 -1.39 -3.86 10.15
N ARG A 202 -1.00 -5.11 10.43
CA ARG A 202 -1.50 -6.27 9.70
C ARG A 202 -2.94 -6.54 10.13
N SER A 203 -3.74 -6.95 9.16
CA SER A 203 -5.14 -7.30 9.41
C SER A 203 -5.22 -8.64 10.13
N GLU A 204 -6.06 -8.69 11.15
CA GLU A 204 -6.39 -9.91 11.86
C GLU A 204 -7.38 -10.72 11.04
N PHE A 205 -7.28 -12.05 11.12
CA PHE A 205 -8.24 -12.97 10.52
C PHE A 205 -9.39 -13.12 11.51
N THR A 206 -10.41 -12.28 11.36
CA THR A 206 -11.51 -12.15 12.33
C THR A 206 -12.83 -11.78 11.67
N ILE A 207 -13.93 -12.23 12.28
CA ILE A 207 -15.31 -11.90 11.93
C ILE A 207 -15.87 -10.73 12.76
N ALA A 208 -15.14 -10.29 13.80
CA ALA A 208 -15.57 -9.26 14.75
C ALA A 208 -15.14 -7.83 14.35
N GLY A 209 -14.53 -7.68 13.18
CA GLY A 209 -14.01 -6.40 12.69
C GLY A 209 -12.55 -6.14 13.06
N GLN A 210 -11.93 -5.19 12.36
CA GLN A 210 -10.52 -4.82 12.51
C GLN A 210 -10.34 -3.71 13.55
N GLN A 211 -9.14 -3.64 14.13
CA GLN A 211 -8.76 -2.50 14.97
C GLN A 211 -8.83 -1.19 14.18
N LYS A 212 -9.35 -0.14 14.83
CA LYS A 212 -9.41 1.20 14.24
C LYS A 212 -8.05 1.90 14.40
N PRO A 213 -7.56 2.62 13.37
CA PRO A 213 -6.29 3.33 13.48
C PRO A 213 -6.32 4.55 14.41
N TYR A 214 -7.48 5.21 14.53
CA TYR A 214 -7.64 6.39 15.39
C TYR A 214 -8.06 5.96 16.80
N ASP A 215 -7.10 5.90 17.70
CA ASP A 215 -7.25 5.53 19.11
C ASP A 215 -6.94 6.71 20.04
N GLU A 216 -6.95 6.47 21.35
CA GLU A 216 -6.73 7.48 22.38
C GLU A 216 -5.35 8.18 22.30
N ILE A 217 -4.32 7.50 21.79
CA ILE A 217 -3.00 8.11 21.60
C ILE A 217 -3.02 9.01 20.37
N ALA A 218 -3.61 8.54 19.27
CA ALA A 218 -3.80 9.37 18.08
C ALA A 218 -4.65 10.62 18.40
N ASP A 219 -5.72 10.47 19.18
CA ASP A 219 -6.58 11.57 19.63
C ASP A 219 -5.85 12.57 20.54
N MET A 220 -5.02 12.07 21.46
CA MET A 220 -4.18 12.91 22.32
C MET A 220 -3.17 13.71 21.50
N LEU A 221 -2.45 13.07 20.57
CA LEU A 221 -1.48 13.75 19.69
C LEU A 221 -2.16 14.75 18.76
N PHE A 222 -3.33 14.40 18.22
CA PHE A 222 -4.14 15.31 17.40
C PHE A 222 -4.64 16.51 18.20
N SER A 223 -4.98 16.32 19.47
CA SER A 223 -5.37 17.42 20.37
C SER A 223 -4.23 18.41 20.59
N ARG A 224 -2.99 17.93 20.75
CA ARG A 224 -1.81 18.81 20.77
C ARG A 224 -1.65 19.62 19.49
N CYS A 225 -1.96 19.03 18.34
CA CYS A 225 -1.95 19.75 17.06
C CYS A 225 -3.03 20.84 17.01
N ARG A 226 -4.24 20.57 17.50
CA ARG A 226 -5.31 21.59 17.58
C ARG A 226 -4.97 22.76 18.48
N GLU A 227 -4.21 22.52 19.55
CA GLU A 227 -3.81 23.53 20.52
C GLU A 227 -2.58 24.34 20.08
N SER A 228 -1.82 23.86 19.08
CA SER A 228 -0.60 24.51 18.62
C SER A 228 -0.83 25.45 17.43
N ALA A 229 -0.36 26.69 17.55
CA ALA A 229 -0.42 27.66 16.45
C ALA A 229 0.53 27.33 15.28
N THR A 230 1.56 26.50 15.52
CA THR A 230 2.58 26.13 14.52
C THR A 230 2.24 24.86 13.75
N THR A 231 1.08 24.26 14.01
CA THR A 231 0.72 22.97 13.41
C THR A 231 0.75 23.01 11.89
N ASN A 232 1.45 22.02 11.32
CA ASN A 232 1.54 21.85 9.90
C ASN A 232 0.34 21.04 9.39
N TRP A 233 -0.81 21.72 9.24
CA TRP A 233 -2.05 21.13 8.73
C TRP A 233 -1.90 20.54 7.32
N TRP A 234 -1.01 21.11 6.50
CA TRP A 234 -0.68 20.59 5.18
C TRP A 234 -0.07 19.18 5.26
N ALA A 235 0.90 18.98 6.15
CA ALA A 235 1.50 17.66 6.35
C ALA A 235 0.48 16.65 6.91
N ILE A 236 -0.35 17.07 7.88
CA ILE A 236 -1.40 16.22 8.46
C ILE A 236 -2.41 15.78 7.39
N ALA A 237 -2.81 16.67 6.49
CA ALA A 237 -3.76 16.36 5.42
C ALA A 237 -3.28 15.27 4.46
N HIS A 238 -1.97 15.03 4.33
CA HIS A 238 -1.45 13.93 3.53
C HIS A 238 -1.78 12.56 4.14
N ALA A 239 -1.85 12.46 5.47
CA ALA A 239 -2.16 11.21 6.16
C ALA A 239 -3.64 11.10 6.57
N TYR A 240 -4.26 12.21 6.97
CA TYR A 240 -5.57 12.26 7.63
C TYR A 240 -6.43 13.46 7.17
N PRO A 241 -6.87 13.50 5.89
CA PRO A 241 -7.66 14.60 5.32
C PRO A 241 -9.13 14.50 5.75
N THR A 242 -9.40 14.69 7.04
CA THR A 242 -10.76 14.81 7.58
C THR A 242 -11.22 16.26 7.56
N GLN A 243 -12.52 16.52 7.68
CA GLN A 243 -13.06 17.89 7.70
C GLN A 243 -12.39 18.78 8.76
N ASP A 244 -12.14 18.23 9.97
CA ASP A 244 -11.42 18.91 11.06
C ASP A 244 -10.00 19.35 10.67
N VAL A 245 -9.37 18.68 9.70
CA VAL A 245 -8.05 19.05 9.16
C VAL A 245 -8.21 19.96 7.95
N LEU A 246 -9.12 19.61 7.03
CA LEU A 246 -9.30 20.27 5.75
C LEU A 246 -9.74 21.73 5.90
N VAL A 247 -10.45 22.08 6.98
CA VAL A 247 -10.86 23.45 7.28
C VAL A 247 -9.67 24.41 7.48
N HIS A 248 -8.49 23.89 7.84
CA HIS A 248 -7.28 24.69 8.06
C HIS A 248 -6.46 24.96 6.80
N LEU A 249 -6.82 24.34 5.67
CA LEU A 249 -6.10 24.50 4.41
C LEU A 249 -6.71 25.61 3.56
N SER A 250 -5.85 26.27 2.76
CA SER A 250 -6.34 27.13 1.70
C SER A 250 -7.04 26.32 0.61
N ASP A 251 -7.90 26.97 -0.17
CA ASP A 251 -8.58 26.30 -1.28
C ASP A 251 -7.58 25.86 -2.37
N GLU A 252 -6.46 26.56 -2.53
CA GLU A 252 -5.35 26.14 -3.41
C GLU A 252 -4.75 24.81 -2.94
N GLN A 253 -4.47 24.68 -1.65
CA GLN A 253 -3.94 23.45 -1.06
C GLN A 253 -4.94 22.29 -1.18
N LYS A 254 -6.23 22.54 -0.90
CA LYS A 254 -7.29 21.54 -1.11
C LYS A 254 -7.38 21.13 -2.58
N GLY A 255 -7.29 22.08 -3.50
CA GLY A 255 -7.29 21.85 -4.95
C GLY A 255 -6.11 20.98 -5.41
N ASP A 256 -4.90 21.25 -4.91
CA ASP A 256 -3.71 20.43 -5.20
C ASP A 256 -3.88 18.99 -4.69
N LEU A 257 -4.37 18.81 -3.46
CA LEU A 257 -4.65 17.47 -2.93
C LEU A 257 -5.77 16.77 -3.71
N LEU A 258 -6.82 17.49 -4.12
CA LEU A 258 -7.92 16.94 -4.91
C LEU A 258 -7.40 16.40 -6.24
N GLY A 259 -6.58 17.18 -6.94
CA GLY A 259 -5.94 16.78 -8.19
C GLY A 259 -5.04 15.56 -8.01
N LYS A 260 -4.19 15.55 -6.97
CA LYS A 260 -3.31 14.41 -6.66
C LYS A 260 -4.10 13.12 -6.40
N TRP A 261 -5.15 13.17 -5.59
CA TRP A 261 -5.99 11.99 -5.33
C TRP A 261 -6.75 11.53 -6.58
N PHE A 262 -7.20 12.46 -7.43
CA PHE A 262 -7.85 12.11 -8.68
C PHE A 262 -6.90 11.44 -9.69
N THR A 263 -5.66 11.93 -9.82
CA THR A 263 -4.62 11.27 -10.63
C THR A 263 -4.38 9.83 -10.16
N VAL A 264 -4.27 9.61 -8.84
CA VAL A 264 -4.14 8.26 -8.27
C VAL A 264 -5.35 7.39 -8.59
N LEU A 265 -6.57 7.92 -8.54
CA LEU A 265 -7.78 7.19 -8.94
C LEU A 265 -7.73 6.77 -10.41
N GLN A 266 -7.31 7.65 -11.32
CA GLN A 266 -7.17 7.33 -12.74
C GLN A 266 -6.13 6.24 -12.99
N GLU A 267 -4.96 6.32 -12.33
CA GLU A 267 -3.91 5.30 -12.46
C GLU A 267 -4.35 3.94 -11.94
N ILE A 268 -5.03 3.90 -10.78
CA ILE A 268 -5.53 2.66 -10.20
C ILE A 268 -6.69 2.08 -11.03
N ALA A 269 -7.54 2.93 -11.63
CA ALA A 269 -8.65 2.50 -12.49
C ALA A 269 -8.16 1.60 -13.65
N GLY A 270 -7.15 2.06 -14.39
CA GLY A 270 -6.60 1.28 -15.50
C GLY A 270 -6.01 -0.06 -15.06
N LEU A 271 -5.32 -0.10 -13.92
CA LEU A 271 -4.78 -1.34 -13.37
C LEU A 271 -5.87 -2.28 -12.83
N LEU A 272 -6.95 -1.73 -12.25
CA LEU A 272 -8.10 -2.52 -11.82
C LEU A 272 -8.79 -3.16 -13.01
N GLU A 273 -9.01 -2.42 -14.09
CA GLU A 273 -9.59 -2.94 -15.33
C GLU A 273 -8.74 -4.07 -15.92
N GLU A 274 -7.42 -3.85 -16.04
CA GLU A 274 -6.49 -4.86 -16.53
C GLU A 274 -6.49 -6.12 -15.66
N THR A 275 -6.44 -5.93 -14.33
CA THR A 275 -6.44 -7.04 -13.37
C THR A 275 -7.77 -7.79 -13.41
N TRP A 276 -8.89 -7.07 -13.50
CA TRP A 276 -10.23 -7.63 -13.60
C TRP A 276 -10.37 -8.49 -14.86
N GLY A 277 -9.99 -7.96 -16.03
CA GLY A 277 -10.11 -8.66 -17.31
C GLY A 277 -9.25 -9.91 -17.43
N LYS A 278 -8.16 -10.00 -16.66
CA LYS A 278 -7.29 -11.20 -16.57
C LYS A 278 -7.74 -12.18 -15.48
N SER A 279 -8.74 -11.83 -14.68
CA SER A 279 -9.17 -12.60 -13.53
C SER A 279 -10.47 -13.37 -13.80
N HIS A 280 -10.72 -14.36 -12.94
CA HIS A 280 -12.01 -15.07 -12.87
C HIS A 280 -12.72 -14.73 -11.55
N ILE A 281 -12.66 -13.46 -11.14
CA ILE A 281 -13.34 -12.98 -9.94
C ILE A 281 -14.85 -13.02 -10.17
N ARG A 282 -15.59 -13.63 -9.23
CA ARG A 282 -17.05 -13.58 -9.25
C ARG A 282 -17.53 -12.34 -8.53
N ARG A 283 -18.14 -11.44 -9.29
CA ARG A 283 -18.60 -10.13 -8.82
C ARG A 283 -19.64 -10.24 -7.72
N GLU A 284 -20.51 -11.24 -7.79
CA GLU A 284 -21.66 -11.44 -6.90
C GLU A 284 -21.24 -11.87 -5.50
N THR A 285 -20.06 -12.51 -5.37
CA THR A 285 -19.64 -13.09 -4.10
C THR A 285 -18.34 -12.50 -3.58
N MET A 286 -17.45 -12.02 -4.46
CA MET A 286 -16.13 -11.51 -4.12
C MET A 286 -15.32 -12.49 -3.23
N VAL A 287 -15.50 -13.80 -3.42
CA VAL A 287 -14.80 -14.84 -2.66
C VAL A 287 -13.60 -15.34 -3.48
N VAL A 288 -12.43 -15.41 -2.85
CA VAL A 288 -11.19 -15.93 -3.45
C VAL A 288 -11.39 -17.34 -3.99
N ARG A 289 -10.85 -17.59 -5.18
CA ARG A 289 -10.82 -18.91 -5.84
C ARG A 289 -9.41 -19.28 -6.31
N PRO A 290 -9.14 -20.57 -6.55
CA PRO A 290 -7.93 -20.99 -7.24
C PRO A 290 -7.71 -20.20 -8.54
N GLY A 291 -6.50 -19.69 -8.73
CA GLY A 291 -6.13 -18.86 -9.89
C GLY A 291 -6.43 -17.37 -9.77
N ASN A 292 -7.12 -16.90 -8.72
CA ASN A 292 -7.25 -15.46 -8.48
C ASN A 292 -5.95 -14.86 -7.94
N ASP A 293 -5.50 -13.76 -8.52
CA ASP A 293 -4.47 -12.90 -7.92
C ASP A 293 -5.10 -11.97 -6.87
N SER A 294 -5.48 -12.54 -5.72
CA SER A 294 -6.10 -11.79 -4.63
C SER A 294 -5.17 -10.79 -3.98
N SER A 295 -3.86 -10.96 -4.13
CA SER A 295 -2.85 -10.06 -3.57
C SER A 295 -2.83 -8.75 -4.35
N THR A 296 -2.65 -8.82 -5.68
CA THR A 296 -2.71 -7.62 -6.53
C THR A 296 -4.08 -6.94 -6.44
N TRP A 297 -5.17 -7.70 -6.53
CA TRP A 297 -6.53 -7.15 -6.44
C TRP A 297 -6.77 -6.41 -5.12
N ASN A 298 -6.43 -7.01 -3.98
CA ASN A 298 -6.71 -6.39 -2.68
C ASN A 298 -5.82 -5.17 -2.38
N ILE A 299 -4.61 -5.11 -2.95
CA ILE A 299 -3.77 -3.91 -2.91
C ILE A 299 -4.47 -2.77 -3.68
N LEU A 300 -4.85 -3.01 -4.92
CA LEU A 300 -5.52 -2.02 -5.76
C LEU A 300 -6.85 -1.56 -5.17
N ALA A 301 -7.69 -2.49 -4.72
CA ALA A 301 -8.96 -2.19 -4.06
C ALA A 301 -8.77 -1.35 -2.78
N GLY A 302 -7.71 -1.65 -2.00
CA GLY A 302 -7.35 -0.88 -0.82
C GLY A 302 -6.94 0.55 -1.14
N ALA A 303 -6.04 0.72 -2.11
CA ALA A 303 -5.57 2.01 -2.58
C ALA A 303 -6.70 2.84 -3.18
N TRP A 304 -7.52 2.23 -4.05
CA TRP A 304 -8.71 2.84 -4.64
C TRP A 304 -9.63 3.40 -3.56
N ASN A 305 -10.05 2.57 -2.60
CA ASN A 305 -11.01 3.01 -1.58
C ASN A 305 -10.44 4.13 -0.71
N ARG A 306 -9.14 4.11 -0.42
CA ARG A 306 -8.50 5.20 0.33
C ARG A 306 -8.48 6.50 -0.48
N ALA A 307 -8.02 6.43 -1.73
CA ALA A 307 -7.96 7.58 -2.62
C ALA A 307 -9.35 8.18 -2.85
N ARG A 308 -10.34 7.32 -3.07
CA ARG A 308 -11.74 7.70 -3.21
C ARG A 308 -12.28 8.39 -1.96
N ASP A 309 -12.08 7.79 -0.78
CA ASP A 309 -12.56 8.36 0.48
C ASP A 309 -11.97 9.76 0.71
N HIS A 310 -10.68 9.96 0.39
CA HIS A 310 -10.00 11.25 0.52
C HIS A 310 -10.43 12.26 -0.56
N TRP A 311 -10.63 11.82 -1.80
CA TRP A 311 -11.15 12.66 -2.88
C TRP A 311 -12.55 13.16 -2.54
N VAL A 312 -13.45 12.29 -2.06
CA VAL A 312 -14.78 12.70 -1.60
C VAL A 312 -14.68 13.69 -0.42
N ALA A 313 -13.79 13.46 0.54
CA ALA A 313 -13.56 14.41 1.64
C ALA A 313 -13.20 15.82 1.14
N LEU A 314 -12.32 15.91 0.13
CA LEU A 314 -11.91 17.18 -0.47
C LEU A 314 -13.01 17.82 -1.31
N VAL A 315 -13.79 17.04 -2.05
CA VAL A 315 -14.97 17.55 -2.78
C VAL A 315 -15.93 18.26 -1.83
N TYR A 316 -16.24 17.65 -0.68
CA TYR A 316 -17.08 18.29 0.34
C TYR A 316 -16.40 19.49 1.01
N ALA A 317 -15.10 19.41 1.31
CA ALA A 317 -14.37 20.52 1.94
C ALA A 317 -14.22 21.76 1.03
N LEU A 318 -14.42 21.59 -0.29
CA LEU A 318 -14.45 22.64 -1.30
C LEU A 318 -15.87 23.08 -1.68
N GLY A 319 -16.92 22.44 -1.16
CA GLY A 319 -18.31 22.74 -1.54
C GLY A 319 -18.63 22.38 -3.00
N MET A 320 -17.99 21.32 -3.52
CA MET A 320 -18.11 20.88 -4.92
C MET A 320 -18.97 19.62 -5.08
N GLU A 321 -19.91 19.37 -4.17
CA GLU A 321 -20.71 18.14 -4.11
C GLU A 321 -21.47 17.85 -5.41
N GLU A 322 -21.80 18.89 -6.19
CA GLU A 322 -22.43 18.77 -7.52
C GLU A 322 -21.64 17.89 -8.49
N ILE A 323 -20.32 17.74 -8.31
CA ILE A 323 -19.50 16.80 -9.09
C ILE A 323 -20.01 15.37 -8.92
N LEU A 324 -20.44 14.99 -7.72
CA LEU A 324 -20.94 13.64 -7.43
C LEU A 324 -22.26 13.36 -8.14
N GLU A 325 -23.01 14.39 -8.53
CA GLU A 325 -24.21 14.22 -9.37
C GLU A 325 -23.86 13.82 -10.81
N LYS A 326 -22.61 14.02 -11.24
CA LYS A 326 -22.11 13.64 -12.56
C LYS A 326 -21.24 12.38 -12.50
N ILE A 327 -20.35 12.30 -11.52
CA ILE A 327 -19.34 11.25 -11.41
C ILE A 327 -19.23 10.85 -9.93
N CYS A 328 -19.96 9.81 -9.54
CA CYS A 328 -19.85 9.17 -8.22
C CYS A 328 -19.32 7.74 -8.39
N PRO A 329 -18.01 7.56 -8.60
CA PRO A 329 -17.46 6.23 -8.86
C PRO A 329 -17.59 5.40 -7.57
N GLY A 330 -17.96 4.12 -7.72
CA GLY A 330 -18.19 3.24 -6.57
C GLY A 330 -16.93 2.90 -5.77
N LYS A 331 -17.10 2.21 -4.64
CA LYS A 331 -16.01 1.52 -3.94
C LYS A 331 -15.58 0.29 -4.70
N VAL A 332 -14.36 -0.21 -4.47
CA VAL A 332 -13.90 -1.51 -5.00
C VAL A 332 -13.80 -2.50 -3.85
N LEU A 333 -14.50 -3.64 -3.93
CA LEU A 333 -14.45 -4.62 -2.86
C LEU A 333 -13.19 -5.47 -2.90
N ARG A 334 -12.65 -5.76 -1.72
CA ARG A 334 -11.59 -6.75 -1.57
C ARG A 334 -12.17 -8.15 -1.73
N LEU A 335 -11.36 -9.05 -2.28
CA LEU A 335 -11.65 -10.48 -2.24
C LEU A 335 -11.53 -11.00 -0.81
N MET A 336 -12.57 -11.70 -0.37
CA MET A 336 -12.65 -12.35 0.92
C MET A 336 -12.10 -13.77 0.83
N ALA A 337 -11.29 -14.14 1.82
CA ALA A 337 -10.78 -15.50 1.91
C ALA A 337 -11.94 -16.49 2.15
N ALA A 338 -11.96 -17.59 1.43
CA ALA A 338 -13.10 -18.53 1.42
C ALA A 338 -13.36 -19.17 2.79
N ASP A 339 -12.31 -19.35 3.58
CA ASP A 339 -12.33 -19.82 4.96
C ASP A 339 -12.98 -18.81 5.92
N VAL A 340 -12.68 -17.50 5.79
CA VAL A 340 -13.36 -16.43 6.55
C VAL A 340 -14.85 -16.44 6.25
N VAL A 341 -15.21 -16.57 4.97
CA VAL A 341 -16.60 -16.59 4.52
C VAL A 341 -17.33 -17.82 5.08
N ALA A 342 -16.71 -18.99 4.99
CA ALA A 342 -17.25 -20.21 5.58
C ALA A 342 -17.42 -20.08 7.11
N TRP A 343 -16.47 -19.44 7.81
CA TRP A 343 -16.58 -19.17 9.24
C TRP A 343 -17.76 -18.23 9.54
N HIS A 344 -17.90 -17.11 8.82
CA HIS A 344 -19.02 -16.20 8.97
C HIS A 344 -20.38 -16.90 8.83
N TYR A 345 -20.55 -17.72 7.80
CA TYR A 345 -21.79 -18.46 7.59
C TYR A 345 -22.06 -19.48 8.70
N ARG A 346 -21.04 -20.22 9.16
CA ARG A 346 -21.17 -21.17 10.28
C ARG A 346 -21.58 -20.49 11.58
N SER A 347 -21.18 -19.23 11.77
CA SER A 347 -21.60 -18.39 12.91
C SER A 347 -22.95 -17.71 12.71
N GLY A 348 -23.73 -18.07 11.68
CA GLY A 348 -25.04 -17.51 11.38
C GLY A 348 -25.02 -16.15 10.66
N GLY A 349 -23.83 -15.69 10.24
CA GLY A 349 -23.65 -14.47 9.46
C GLY A 349 -23.92 -14.65 7.97
N LYS A 350 -23.78 -13.54 7.24
CA LYS A 350 -23.85 -13.46 5.78
C LYS A 350 -22.70 -12.59 5.24
N LEU A 351 -22.56 -12.52 3.92
CA LEU A 351 -21.63 -11.56 3.31
C LEU A 351 -21.98 -10.12 3.69
N ASP A 352 -20.96 -9.27 3.70
CA ASP A 352 -21.11 -7.84 3.96
C ASP A 352 -22.03 -7.19 2.91
N THR A 353 -23.00 -6.38 3.37
CA THR A 353 -24.01 -5.71 2.51
C THR A 353 -23.40 -4.85 1.41
N ASN A 354 -22.17 -4.35 1.57
CA ASN A 354 -21.47 -3.65 0.49
C ASN A 354 -21.29 -4.52 -0.76
N THR A 355 -21.26 -5.85 -0.64
CA THR A 355 -21.22 -6.82 -1.75
C THR A 355 -22.45 -6.71 -2.65
N GLU A 356 -23.61 -6.47 -2.06
CA GLU A 356 -24.87 -6.32 -2.77
C GLU A 356 -24.93 -5.00 -3.55
N VAL A 357 -24.35 -3.93 -3.00
CA VAL A 357 -24.25 -2.64 -3.68
C VAL A 357 -23.22 -2.70 -4.83
N TRP A 358 -22.05 -3.28 -4.58
CA TRP A 358 -20.98 -3.45 -5.57
C TRP A 358 -21.41 -4.22 -6.82
N LYS A 359 -22.20 -5.28 -6.67
CA LYS A 359 -22.60 -6.10 -7.83
C LYS A 359 -23.58 -5.38 -8.76
N GLU A 360 -24.29 -4.35 -8.26
CA GLU A 360 -25.31 -3.63 -9.03
C GLU A 360 -24.82 -2.33 -9.66
N LEU A 361 -23.91 -1.60 -9.00
CA LEU A 361 -23.40 -0.32 -9.52
C LEU A 361 -22.41 -0.50 -10.67
N PRO A 362 -22.28 0.40 -11.66
CA PRO A 362 -21.21 0.32 -12.66
C PRO A 362 -19.82 0.20 -12.05
N LEU A 363 -18.89 -0.48 -12.73
CA LEU A 363 -17.55 -0.67 -12.18
C LEU A 363 -16.82 0.67 -12.13
N PRO A 364 -16.03 0.97 -11.08
CA PRO A 364 -15.55 2.34 -10.89
C PRO A 364 -14.61 2.84 -11.99
N TRP A 365 -13.89 1.95 -12.67
CA TRP A 365 -13.07 2.28 -13.84
C TRP A 365 -13.90 2.53 -15.10
N GLU A 366 -15.08 1.93 -15.23
CA GLU A 366 -16.04 2.24 -16.31
C GLU A 366 -16.60 3.65 -16.13
N VAL A 367 -16.88 4.03 -14.87
CA VAL A 367 -17.34 5.38 -14.52
C VAL A 367 -16.26 6.43 -14.80
N LEU A 368 -15.02 6.20 -14.35
CA LEU A 368 -13.94 7.16 -14.58
C LEU A 368 -13.51 7.28 -16.04
N SER A 369 -13.65 6.21 -16.84
CA SER A 369 -13.40 6.25 -18.29
C SER A 369 -14.56 6.86 -19.09
N GLY A 370 -15.72 7.12 -18.45
CA GLY A 370 -16.93 7.61 -19.11
C GLY A 370 -17.66 6.55 -19.93
N THR A 371 -17.28 5.28 -19.82
CA THR A 371 -17.98 4.17 -20.51
C THR A 371 -19.28 3.78 -19.83
N ALA A 372 -19.44 4.11 -18.54
CA ALA A 372 -20.68 3.99 -17.81
C ALA A 372 -20.99 5.27 -17.00
N THR A 373 -22.27 5.53 -16.75
CA THR A 373 -22.72 6.64 -15.89
C THR A 373 -23.03 6.12 -14.50
N CYS A 374 -22.53 6.79 -13.46
CA CYS A 374 -22.87 6.51 -12.06
C CYS A 374 -22.97 7.83 -11.30
N THR A 375 -24.20 8.22 -10.95
CA THR A 375 -24.49 9.45 -10.19
C THR A 375 -24.62 9.15 -8.71
N ARG A 376 -24.54 10.18 -7.86
CA ARG A 376 -24.83 10.07 -6.42
C ARG A 376 -26.18 9.40 -6.18
N GLN A 377 -27.24 9.86 -6.85
CA GLN A 377 -28.59 9.31 -6.73
C GLN A 377 -28.62 7.80 -7.01
N MET A 378 -27.95 7.33 -8.07
CA MET A 378 -27.87 5.90 -8.39
C MET A 378 -27.25 5.08 -7.25
N VAL A 379 -26.17 5.61 -6.64
CA VAL A 379 -25.51 4.96 -5.50
C VAL A 379 -26.45 4.91 -4.30
N GLU A 380 -27.13 6.00 -3.97
CA GLU A 380 -28.06 6.07 -2.85
C GLU A 380 -29.26 5.15 -3.02
N ASP A 381 -29.81 5.04 -4.24
CA ASP A 381 -30.93 4.15 -4.54
C ASP A 381 -30.56 2.68 -4.38
N VAL A 382 -29.38 2.28 -4.88
CA VAL A 382 -28.87 0.92 -4.71
C VAL A 382 -28.53 0.62 -3.24
N CYS A 383 -27.92 1.57 -2.52
CA CYS A 383 -27.69 1.44 -1.08
C CYS A 383 -29.01 1.23 -0.32
N ARG A 384 -30.01 2.09 -0.57
CA ARG A 384 -31.34 2.02 0.06
C ARG A 384 -32.04 0.69 -0.24
N LYS A 385 -31.98 0.21 -1.48
CA LYS A 385 -32.53 -1.10 -1.90
C LYS A 385 -32.00 -2.26 -1.05
N HIS A 386 -30.74 -2.19 -0.64
CA HIS A 386 -30.08 -3.24 0.16
C HIS A 386 -30.02 -2.94 1.66
N GLY A 387 -30.74 -1.91 2.13
CA GLY A 387 -30.77 -1.52 3.53
C GLY A 387 -29.42 -1.01 4.05
N LEU A 388 -28.58 -0.46 3.17
CA LEU A 388 -27.32 0.19 3.53
C LEU A 388 -27.50 1.71 3.55
N ASP A 389 -27.06 2.35 4.63
CA ASP A 389 -26.96 3.81 4.69
C ASP A 389 -25.75 4.27 3.87
N SER A 390 -25.99 4.98 2.76
CA SER A 390 -24.96 5.47 1.84
C SER A 390 -23.99 6.46 2.48
N GLU A 391 -24.45 7.26 3.45
CA GLU A 391 -23.64 8.28 4.10
C GLU A 391 -22.77 7.65 5.19
N GLN A 392 -23.37 6.88 6.11
CA GLN A 392 -22.65 6.24 7.22
C GLN A 392 -21.61 5.24 6.73
N SER A 393 -21.88 4.59 5.61
CA SER A 393 -20.95 3.66 4.99
C SER A 393 -19.88 4.36 4.12
N GLY A 394 -20.02 5.64 3.81
CA GLY A 394 -19.09 6.42 2.98
C GLY A 394 -19.18 6.11 1.48
N TRP A 395 -20.37 5.75 0.98
CA TRP A 395 -20.60 5.63 -0.45
C TRP A 395 -20.78 6.99 -1.12
N THR A 396 -21.47 7.95 -0.51
CA THR A 396 -21.73 9.26 -1.16
C THR A 396 -21.21 10.47 -0.39
N THR A 397 -20.82 10.29 0.86
CA THR A 397 -20.28 11.34 1.74
C THR A 397 -18.93 10.92 2.33
N PRO A 398 -18.14 11.87 2.88
CA PRO A 398 -16.97 11.54 3.66
C PRO A 398 -17.41 10.73 4.88
N ARG A 399 -16.64 9.69 5.24
CA ARG A 399 -17.02 8.85 6.38
C ARG A 399 -17.08 9.68 7.65
N PRO A 400 -18.15 9.56 8.46
CA PRO A 400 -18.25 10.28 9.70
C PRO A 400 -17.14 9.85 10.66
N ARG A 401 -16.69 10.78 11.50
CA ARG A 401 -15.70 10.50 12.54
C ARG A 401 -16.27 9.44 13.48
N LYS A 402 -15.57 8.31 13.56
CA LYS A 402 -15.92 7.24 14.50
C LYS A 402 -15.43 7.59 15.90
N ALA A 403 -16.09 7.01 16.91
CA ALA A 403 -15.61 7.07 18.29
C ALA A 403 -14.14 6.65 18.40
N VAL A 404 -13.41 7.38 19.25
CA VAL A 404 -12.01 7.12 19.60
C VAL A 404 -11.90 5.69 20.15
N ALA A 405 -11.03 4.89 19.55
CA ALA A 405 -10.78 3.54 20.01
C ALA A 405 -9.87 3.53 21.24
N GLN A 406 -10.02 2.52 22.10
CA GLN A 406 -9.02 2.25 23.14
C GLN A 406 -7.76 1.68 22.50
N PHE A 407 -6.59 2.07 23.02
CA PHE A 407 -5.34 1.49 22.58
C PHE A 407 -5.33 -0.02 22.88
N ARG A 408 -4.84 -0.79 21.91
CA ARG A 408 -4.58 -2.23 22.08
C ARG A 408 -3.19 -2.53 21.54
N PRO A 409 -2.37 -3.28 22.30
CA PRO A 409 -1.08 -3.73 21.82
C PRO A 409 -1.20 -4.49 20.50
N THR A 410 -0.17 -4.37 19.70
CA THR A 410 -0.01 -5.05 18.42
C THR A 410 0.05 -6.55 18.66
N PRO A 411 -0.91 -7.34 18.13
CA PRO A 411 -0.87 -8.78 18.28
C PRO A 411 0.24 -9.39 17.41
N GLU A 412 0.77 -10.53 17.85
CA GLU A 412 1.57 -11.38 16.97
C GLU A 412 0.63 -12.19 16.07
N LEU A 413 0.96 -12.26 14.78
CA LEU A 413 0.07 -12.84 13.78
C LEU A 413 0.76 -13.91 12.93
N VAL A 414 0.11 -15.06 12.80
CA VAL A 414 0.48 -16.12 11.83
C VAL A 414 -0.61 -16.17 10.76
N HIS A 415 -0.32 -15.66 9.57
CA HIS A 415 -1.29 -15.54 8.47
C HIS A 415 -2.61 -14.83 8.87
N GLY A 416 -2.53 -13.88 9.79
CA GLY A 416 -3.67 -13.12 10.31
C GLY A 416 -4.29 -13.71 11.59
N VAL A 417 -3.96 -14.95 11.97
CA VAL A 417 -4.42 -15.53 13.23
C VAL A 417 -3.57 -15.00 14.38
N THR A 418 -4.23 -14.45 15.40
CA THR A 418 -3.60 -13.95 16.63
C THR A 418 -2.99 -15.08 17.44
N VAL A 419 -1.73 -14.90 17.82
CA VAL A 419 -0.96 -15.79 18.68
C VAL A 419 -0.38 -14.95 19.81
N GLU A 420 -0.50 -15.38 21.06
CA GLU A 420 -0.05 -14.56 22.18
C GLU A 420 1.48 -14.50 22.31
N ASN A 421 2.17 -15.58 21.96
CA ASN A 421 3.62 -15.70 22.13
C ASN A 421 4.37 -15.53 20.79
N PRO A 422 5.34 -14.59 20.69
CA PRO A 422 6.07 -14.31 19.44
C PRO A 422 6.99 -15.46 18.98
N TYR A 423 7.55 -16.23 19.91
CA TYR A 423 8.35 -17.42 19.59
C TYR A 423 7.48 -18.52 18.99
N LEU A 424 6.31 -18.76 19.60
CA LEU A 424 5.32 -19.69 19.07
C LEU A 424 4.84 -19.24 17.68
N ALA A 425 4.56 -17.95 17.50
CA ALA A 425 4.16 -17.41 16.20
C ALA A 425 5.21 -17.68 15.11
N THR A 426 6.49 -17.54 15.46
CA THR A 426 7.61 -17.84 14.54
C THR A 426 7.69 -19.33 14.20
N PHE A 427 7.56 -20.19 15.21
CA PHE A 427 7.54 -21.64 15.02
C PHE A 427 6.39 -22.07 14.10
N LEU A 428 5.16 -21.63 14.41
CA LEU A 428 3.96 -21.95 13.63
C LEU A 428 4.09 -21.50 12.17
N ARG A 429 4.64 -20.29 11.95
CA ARG A 429 4.88 -19.77 10.60
C ARG A 429 5.89 -20.63 9.83
N LYS A 430 7.01 -21.03 10.46
CA LYS A 430 8.02 -21.89 9.82
C LYS A 430 7.47 -23.29 9.48
N ALA A 431 6.67 -23.86 10.36
CA ALA A 431 6.00 -25.13 10.15
C ALA A 431 4.86 -25.06 9.11
N GLY A 432 4.45 -23.85 8.69
CA GLY A 432 3.44 -23.64 7.65
C GLY A 432 2.00 -23.64 8.15
N PHE A 433 1.77 -23.52 9.45
CA PHE A 433 0.42 -23.41 10.01
C PHE A 433 -0.32 -22.19 9.43
N PHE A 434 -1.62 -22.34 9.21
CA PHE A 434 -2.53 -21.32 8.65
C PHE A 434 -2.16 -20.79 7.25
N SER A 435 -1.12 -21.33 6.60
CA SER A 435 -0.65 -20.87 5.29
C SER A 435 -1.43 -21.45 4.10
N GLY A 436 -2.35 -22.39 4.36
CA GLY A 436 -3.01 -23.20 3.34
C GLY A 436 -2.09 -24.25 2.68
N LYS A 437 -0.82 -24.35 3.08
CA LYS A 437 0.14 -25.35 2.60
C LYS A 437 0.18 -26.56 3.55
N GLN A 438 0.68 -27.70 3.06
CA GLN A 438 0.96 -28.85 3.91
C GLN A 438 1.94 -28.47 5.03
N ILE A 439 1.61 -28.90 6.25
CA ILE A 439 2.41 -28.65 7.45
C ILE A 439 3.73 -29.42 7.32
N LYS A 440 4.85 -28.73 7.55
CA LYS A 440 6.19 -29.31 7.48
C LYS A 440 6.71 -29.53 8.90
N LEU A 441 6.52 -30.74 9.41
CA LEU A 441 7.05 -31.15 10.72
C LEU A 441 8.46 -31.76 10.64
N SER A 442 8.92 -32.16 9.44
CA SER A 442 10.12 -32.98 9.23
C SER A 442 11.47 -32.25 9.20
N HIS A 443 11.51 -30.94 9.47
CA HIS A 443 12.74 -30.13 9.45
C HIS A 443 13.02 -29.40 10.78
N LEU A 444 12.50 -29.94 11.88
CA LEU A 444 12.52 -29.30 13.20
C LEU A 444 13.37 -30.12 14.20
N HIS A 445 14.63 -30.38 13.82
CA HIS A 445 15.70 -30.76 14.74
C HIS A 445 16.71 -29.62 14.86
#